data_AF-A0A671Q3K9-F1
#
_entry.id   AF-A0A671Q3K9-F1
#
_cell.length_a   1.000
_cell.length_b   1.000
_cell.length_c   1.000
_cell.angle_alpha   90.00
_cell.angle_beta   90.00
_cell.angle_gamma   90.00
#
_symmetry.space_group_name_H-M   'P 1'
#
loop_
_entity.id
_entity.type
_entity.pdbx_description
1 polymer ?
#
loop_
_entity_poly.entity_id
_entity_poly.type
_entity_poly.pdbx_seq_one_letter_code
_entity_poly.pdbx_strand_id
1 'polypeptide(L)'
;SLSYPLKCTLEKLECHFTWDLGCNKNELVHHYNLLGYIQQTLGFNTEALKYLHKAESVMQGAKEAGVWLQVNKANLAWVYFFMGEMDKSKGYLEEVERLQGMHPAPPGCALHPEVSGENGWTLVKFNKSKKRQAIYYFKMALKSEPERKEWHKGLAIAMSKDLNDLMTVRKGRLWLGNPLSCLRRLSDMIPIVSK
;
A
#
# COMPACT_ATOMS: atom_id res chain seq x y z
N SER A 1 11.57 -20.78 -33.42
CA SER A 1 11.81 -20.52 -31.98
C SER A 1 10.85 -21.37 -31.17
N LEU A 2 11.36 -22.27 -30.32
CA LEU A 2 10.56 -23.12 -29.42
C LEU A 2 9.75 -22.32 -28.38
N SER A 3 9.98 -21.01 -28.24
CA SER A 3 9.25 -20.16 -27.30
C SER A 3 7.81 -19.87 -27.72
N TYR A 4 7.49 -19.92 -29.02
CA TYR A 4 6.16 -19.52 -29.51
C TYR A 4 5.05 -20.51 -29.11
N PRO A 5 5.22 -21.84 -29.30
CA PRO A 5 4.21 -22.82 -28.84
C PRO A 5 4.01 -22.81 -27.31
N LEU A 6 5.09 -22.58 -26.55
CA LEU A 6 5.02 -22.47 -25.09
C LEU A 6 4.24 -21.23 -24.68
N LYS A 7 4.51 -20.07 -25.28
CA LYS A 7 3.82 -18.81 -24.99
C LYS A 7 2.32 -18.92 -25.22
N CYS A 8 1.88 -19.46 -26.37
CA CYS A 8 0.45 -19.67 -26.65
C CYS A 8 -0.23 -20.63 -25.67
N THR A 9 0.52 -21.53 -25.05
CA THR A 9 -0.02 -22.42 -24.01
C THR A 9 -0.13 -21.68 -22.68
N LEU A 10 0.88 -20.90 -22.30
CA LEU A 10 0.89 -20.09 -21.07
C LEU A 10 -0.19 -19.00 -21.09
N GLU A 11 -0.45 -18.35 -22.23
CA GLU A 11 -1.47 -17.31 -22.38
C GLU A 11 -2.90 -17.84 -22.18
N LYS A 12 -3.12 -19.16 -22.27
CA LYS A 12 -4.42 -19.81 -22.00
C LYS A 12 -4.60 -20.18 -20.53
N LEU A 13 -3.56 -20.12 -19.71
CA LEU A 13 -3.65 -20.43 -18.29
C LEU A 13 -4.30 -19.28 -17.55
N GLU A 14 -5.15 -19.57 -16.58
CA GLU A 14 -5.77 -18.57 -15.70
C GLU A 14 -4.84 -18.25 -14.53
N CYS A 15 -4.13 -17.13 -14.58
CA CYS A 15 -3.18 -16.71 -13.54
C CYS A 15 -2.95 -15.19 -13.53
N HIS A 16 -2.19 -14.69 -12.55
CA HIS A 16 -1.85 -13.27 -12.43
C HIS A 16 -1.16 -12.67 -13.68
N PHE A 17 -0.53 -13.50 -14.52
CA PHE A 17 0.13 -13.07 -15.76
C PHE A 17 -0.82 -12.93 -16.96
N THR A 18 -2.02 -13.50 -16.87
CA THR A 18 -3.03 -13.51 -17.95
C THR A 18 -4.32 -12.79 -17.54
N TRP A 19 -4.50 -12.49 -16.26
CA TRP A 19 -5.55 -11.61 -15.78
C TRP A 19 -5.22 -10.15 -16.05
N ASP A 20 -6.11 -9.43 -16.73
CA ASP A 20 -6.03 -7.97 -16.83
C ASP A 20 -6.44 -7.32 -15.51
N LEU A 21 -5.48 -7.25 -14.59
CA LEU A 21 -5.73 -6.76 -13.24
C LEU A 21 -5.76 -5.23 -13.16
N GLY A 22 -5.27 -4.53 -14.20
CA GLY A 22 -5.17 -3.07 -14.28
C GLY A 22 -4.47 -2.48 -13.04
N CYS A 23 -3.16 -2.25 -13.12
CA CYS A 23 -2.38 -1.81 -11.96
C CYS A 23 -1.97 -0.34 -12.11
N ASN A 24 -2.45 0.51 -11.21
CA ASN A 24 -1.98 1.90 -11.16
C ASN A 24 -0.73 2.01 -10.25
N LYS A 25 0.17 2.94 -10.56
CA LYS A 25 1.43 3.10 -9.83
C LYS A 25 1.23 3.45 -8.35
N ASN A 26 0.20 4.24 -8.03
CA ASN A 26 -0.08 4.72 -6.67
C ASN A 26 -0.52 3.55 -5.77
N GLU A 27 -1.41 2.70 -6.29
CA GLU A 27 -1.82 1.44 -5.67
C GLU A 27 -0.59 0.57 -5.41
N LEU A 28 0.34 0.42 -6.37
CA LEU A 28 1.57 -0.35 -6.15
C LEU A 28 2.41 0.21 -5.01
N VAL A 29 2.59 1.53 -4.95
CA VAL A 29 3.31 2.18 -3.85
C VAL A 29 2.67 1.86 -2.51
N HIS A 30 1.36 2.01 -2.38
CA HIS A 30 0.64 1.68 -1.15
C HIS A 30 0.78 0.20 -0.77
N HIS A 31 0.72 -0.72 -1.74
CA HIS A 31 0.92 -2.16 -1.48
C HIS A 31 2.35 -2.44 -0.97
N TYR A 32 3.36 -1.83 -1.59
CA TYR A 32 4.75 -2.00 -1.16
C TYR A 32 5.03 -1.36 0.20
N ASN A 33 4.46 -0.19 0.49
CA ASN A 33 4.55 0.45 1.81
C ASN A 33 3.99 -0.45 2.91
N LEU A 34 2.81 -1.01 2.66
CA LEU A 34 2.14 -1.91 3.57
C LEU A 34 2.90 -3.23 3.76
N LEU A 35 3.43 -3.82 2.69
CA LEU A 35 4.29 -5.01 2.80
C LEU A 35 5.55 -4.70 3.61
N GLY A 36 6.16 -3.54 3.39
CA GLY A 36 7.29 -3.05 4.18
C GLY A 36 6.97 -2.99 5.68
N TYR A 37 5.85 -2.36 6.04
CA TYR A 37 5.37 -2.29 7.42
C TYR A 37 5.11 -3.68 8.04
N ILE A 38 4.47 -4.58 7.29
CA ILE A 38 4.18 -5.95 7.75
C ILE A 38 5.49 -6.70 8.04
N GLN A 39 6.46 -6.66 7.11
CA GLN A 39 7.75 -7.32 7.30
C GLN A 39 8.51 -6.77 8.51
N GLN A 40 8.50 -5.44 8.68
CA GLN A 40 9.12 -4.81 9.86
C GLN A 40 8.44 -5.26 11.15
N THR A 41 7.10 -5.32 11.19
CA THR A 41 6.35 -5.78 12.37
C THR A 41 6.67 -7.23 12.72
N LEU A 42 7.04 -8.05 11.72
CA LEU A 42 7.49 -9.43 11.90
C LEU A 42 8.98 -9.54 12.27
N GLY A 43 9.71 -8.42 12.36
CA GLY A 43 11.14 -8.37 12.68
C GLY A 43 12.08 -8.51 11.47
N PHE A 44 11.54 -8.59 10.25
CA PHE A 44 12.32 -8.76 9.02
C PHE A 44 12.69 -7.41 8.39
N ASN A 45 13.55 -6.64 9.05
CA ASN A 45 13.93 -5.29 8.61
C ASN A 45 14.51 -5.24 7.19
N THR A 46 15.36 -6.20 6.80
CA THR A 46 15.92 -6.25 5.44
C THR A 46 14.86 -6.47 4.37
N GLU A 47 13.87 -7.33 4.63
CA GLU A 47 12.74 -7.54 3.70
C GLU A 47 11.81 -6.32 3.68
N ALA A 48 11.63 -5.65 4.82
CA ALA A 48 10.90 -4.39 4.87
C ALA A 48 11.52 -3.35 3.94
N LEU A 49 12.84 -3.14 4.03
CA LEU A 49 13.58 -2.21 3.16
C LEU A 49 13.45 -2.58 1.67
N LYS A 50 13.53 -3.88 1.31
CA LYS A 50 13.35 -4.32 -0.08
C LYS A 50 12.02 -3.84 -0.66
N TYR A 51 10.91 -4.01 0.08
CA TYR A 51 9.60 -3.54 -0.39
C TYR A 51 9.51 -2.02 -0.42
N LEU A 52 10.02 -1.32 0.60
CA LEU A 52 9.98 0.14 0.64
C LEU A 52 10.78 0.78 -0.49
N HIS A 53 11.97 0.27 -0.80
CA HIS A 53 12.75 0.71 -1.97
C HIS A 53 12.10 0.33 -3.29
N LYS A 54 11.36 -0.79 -3.34
CA LYS A 54 10.55 -1.12 -4.52
C LYS A 54 9.46 -0.08 -4.76
N ALA A 55 8.80 0.43 -3.71
CA ALA A 55 7.85 1.54 -3.81
C ALA A 55 8.52 2.79 -4.41
N GLU A 56 9.73 3.16 -3.98
CA GLU A 56 10.47 4.27 -4.59
C GLU A 56 10.75 4.03 -6.08
N SER A 57 11.15 2.81 -6.46
CA SER A 57 11.45 2.48 -7.86
C SER A 57 10.23 2.57 -8.79
N VAL A 58 9.02 2.25 -8.29
CA VAL A 58 7.78 2.39 -9.07
C VAL A 58 7.54 3.85 -9.47
N MET A 59 8.00 4.77 -8.61
CA MET A 59 7.81 6.21 -8.73
C MET A 59 8.91 6.93 -9.48
N GLN A 60 9.95 6.21 -9.91
CA GLN A 60 11.03 6.79 -10.69
C GLN A 60 10.48 7.40 -12.00
N GLY A 61 10.83 8.67 -12.25
CA GLY A 61 10.41 9.41 -13.45
C GLY A 61 8.97 9.93 -13.44
N ALA A 62 8.20 9.75 -12.35
CA ALA A 62 6.88 10.35 -12.24
C ALA A 62 6.98 11.81 -11.77
N LYS A 63 6.25 12.73 -12.43
CA LYS A 63 6.23 14.16 -12.08
C LYS A 63 5.72 14.42 -10.65
N GLU A 64 4.82 13.58 -10.16
CA GLU A 64 4.16 13.70 -8.85
C GLU A 64 4.73 12.73 -7.81
N ALA A 65 5.91 12.13 -8.07
CA ALA A 65 6.54 11.16 -7.19
C ALA A 65 6.65 11.62 -5.73
N GLY A 66 6.93 12.91 -5.52
CA GLY A 66 7.06 13.48 -4.18
C GLY A 66 5.77 13.41 -3.35
N VAL A 67 4.60 13.51 -3.98
CA VAL A 67 3.32 13.49 -3.26
C VAL A 67 3.02 12.09 -2.72
N TRP A 68 3.30 11.04 -3.51
CA TRP A 68 2.95 9.66 -3.18
C TRP A 68 4.00 8.95 -2.32
N LEU A 69 5.21 9.51 -2.21
CA LEU A 69 6.28 8.94 -1.41
C LEU A 69 6.32 9.45 0.03
N GLN A 70 5.47 10.39 0.46
CA GLN A 70 5.50 10.90 1.85
C GLN A 70 5.39 9.77 2.89
N VAL A 71 4.44 8.85 2.73
CA VAL A 71 4.27 7.69 3.62
C VAL A 71 5.44 6.71 3.48
N ASN A 72 5.95 6.53 2.26
CA ASN A 72 7.09 5.66 2.00
C ASN A 72 8.36 6.13 2.74
N LYS A 73 8.69 7.42 2.64
CA LYS A 73 9.86 8.01 3.31
C LYS A 73 9.72 7.95 4.83
N ALA A 74 8.52 8.18 5.35
CA ALA A 74 8.24 8.02 6.78
C ALA A 74 8.43 6.57 7.24
N ASN A 75 7.99 5.58 6.44
CA ASN A 75 8.22 4.17 6.74
C ASN A 75 9.72 3.83 6.72
N LEU A 76 10.49 4.31 5.74
CA LEU A 76 11.94 4.12 5.68
C LEU A 76 12.62 4.70 6.93
N ALA A 77 12.24 5.91 7.35
CA ALA A 77 12.75 6.52 8.58
C ALA A 77 12.53 5.62 9.82
N TRP A 78 11.33 5.05 9.95
CA TRP A 78 10.99 4.11 11.03
C TRP A 78 11.80 2.81 10.96
N VAL A 79 11.93 2.19 9.78
CA VAL A 79 12.70 0.93 9.66
C VAL A 79 14.16 1.16 10.03
N TYR A 80 14.79 2.24 9.54
CA TYR A 80 16.17 2.57 9.91
C TYR A 80 16.33 2.90 11.39
N PHE A 81 15.34 3.56 12.01
CA PHE A 81 15.33 3.77 13.46
C PHE A 81 15.35 2.43 14.21
N PHE A 82 14.50 1.47 13.84
CA PHE A 82 14.47 0.15 14.47
C PHE A 82 15.73 -0.69 14.23
N MET A 83 16.50 -0.37 13.19
CA MET A 83 17.81 -0.98 12.93
C MET A 83 18.96 -0.31 13.70
N GLY A 84 18.71 0.79 14.42
CA GLY A 84 19.75 1.58 15.08
C GLY A 84 20.56 2.48 14.12
N GLU A 85 20.13 2.60 12.88
CA GLU A 85 20.78 3.36 11.81
C GLU A 85 20.29 4.82 11.83
N MET A 86 20.66 5.54 12.89
CA MET A 86 20.10 6.86 13.23
C MET A 86 20.33 7.92 12.15
N ASP A 87 21.49 7.93 11.50
CA ASP A 87 21.79 8.93 10.46
C ASP A 87 20.91 8.74 9.22
N LYS A 88 20.69 7.48 8.81
CA LYS A 88 19.76 7.16 7.71
C LYS A 88 18.32 7.52 8.09
N SER A 89 17.92 7.21 9.32
CA SER A 89 16.59 7.55 9.82
C SER A 89 16.32 9.06 9.77
N LYS A 90 17.29 9.86 10.23
CA LYS A 90 17.23 11.34 10.15
C LYS A 90 17.18 11.84 8.71
N GLY A 91 18.02 11.31 7.82
CA GLY A 91 18.00 11.71 6.41
C GLY A 91 16.65 11.47 5.74
N TYR A 92 15.98 10.36 6.06
CA TYR A 92 14.61 10.11 5.57
C TYR A 92 13.56 11.01 6.23
N LEU A 93 13.71 11.36 7.50
CA LEU A 93 12.84 12.33 8.18
C LEU A 93 12.94 13.72 7.54
N GLU A 94 14.15 14.19 7.26
CA GLU A 94 14.38 15.45 6.54
C GLU A 94 13.73 15.43 5.14
N GLU A 95 13.77 14.27 4.46
CA GLU A 95 13.09 14.13 3.18
C GLU A 95 11.56 14.19 3.32
N VAL A 96 10.98 13.60 4.38
CA VAL A 96 9.55 13.74 4.69
C VAL A 96 9.18 15.21 4.89
N GLU A 97 9.94 15.93 5.71
CA GLU A 97 9.71 17.36 5.99
C GLU A 97 9.79 18.20 4.72
N ARG A 98 10.80 17.93 3.87
CA ARG A 98 10.95 18.58 2.56
C ARG A 98 9.76 18.32 1.65
N LEU A 99 9.28 17.07 1.57
CA LEU A 99 8.12 16.71 0.76
C LEU A 99 6.84 17.37 1.27
N GLN A 100 6.64 17.41 2.59
CA GLN A 100 5.51 18.11 3.22
C GLN A 100 5.57 19.62 3.00
N GLY A 101 6.77 20.22 2.96
CA GLY A 101 6.96 21.62 2.63
C GLY A 101 6.62 21.94 1.16
N MET A 102 7.00 21.08 0.22
CA MET A 102 6.67 21.24 -1.20
C MET A 102 5.19 20.93 -1.51
N HIS A 103 4.59 20.00 -0.77
CA HIS A 103 3.23 19.53 -0.96
C HIS A 103 2.45 19.58 0.37
N PRO A 104 2.18 20.81 0.87
CA PRO A 104 1.55 20.98 2.18
C PRO A 104 0.11 20.49 2.20
N ALA A 105 -0.38 20.18 3.39
CA ALA A 105 -1.79 19.90 3.58
C ALA A 105 -2.65 21.10 3.15
N PRO A 106 -3.77 20.89 2.43
CA PRO A 106 -4.68 21.96 2.06
C PRO A 106 -5.26 22.68 3.29
N PRO A 107 -5.67 23.95 3.17
CA PRO A 107 -6.23 24.72 4.29
C PRO A 107 -7.38 23.97 4.99
N GLY A 108 -7.32 23.89 6.33
CA GLY A 108 -8.30 23.18 7.14
C GLY A 108 -8.14 21.64 7.15
N CYS A 109 -7.07 21.11 6.56
CA CYS A 109 -6.72 19.69 6.62
C CYS A 109 -5.44 19.47 7.45
N ALA A 110 -5.45 18.45 8.31
CA ALA A 110 -4.29 18.12 9.14
C ALA A 110 -3.21 17.32 8.37
N LEU A 111 -3.59 16.67 7.27
CA LEU A 111 -2.74 15.80 6.47
C LEU A 111 -2.96 16.10 4.99
N HIS A 112 -1.94 15.85 4.17
CA HIS A 112 -2.09 15.83 2.72
C HIS A 112 -3.14 14.76 2.31
N PRO A 113 -3.98 15.01 1.28
CA PRO A 113 -5.03 14.08 0.85
C PRO A 113 -4.53 12.67 0.56
N GLU A 114 -3.37 12.51 -0.08
CA GLU A 114 -2.75 11.20 -0.35
C GLU A 114 -2.41 10.42 0.93
N VAL A 115 -1.88 11.09 1.95
CA VAL A 115 -1.57 10.47 3.25
C VAL A 115 -2.86 10.03 3.93
N SER A 116 -3.91 10.87 3.85
CA SER A 116 -5.25 10.51 4.35
C SER A 116 -5.84 9.33 3.59
N GLY A 117 -5.73 9.29 2.27
CA GLY A 117 -6.19 8.20 1.42
C GLY A 117 -5.52 6.86 1.75
N GLU A 118 -4.19 6.85 1.86
CA GLU A 118 -3.41 5.66 2.22
C GLU A 118 -3.79 5.14 3.62
N ASN A 119 -3.99 6.03 4.58
CA ASN A 119 -4.45 5.68 5.92
C ASN A 119 -5.86 5.05 5.88
N GLY A 120 -6.80 5.67 5.16
CA GLY A 120 -8.14 5.14 4.94
C GLY A 120 -8.12 3.72 4.37
N TRP A 121 -7.34 3.50 3.31
CA TRP A 121 -7.19 2.19 2.69
C TRP A 121 -6.57 1.14 3.61
N THR A 122 -5.54 1.52 4.36
CA THR A 122 -4.87 0.63 5.32
C THR A 122 -5.87 0.17 6.40
N LEU A 123 -6.65 1.09 6.96
CA LEU A 123 -7.65 0.76 7.98
C LEU A 123 -8.77 -0.13 7.45
N VAL A 124 -9.26 0.12 6.23
CA VAL A 124 -10.25 -0.74 5.57
C VAL A 124 -9.73 -2.17 5.40
N LYS A 125 -8.48 -2.31 4.94
CA LYS A 125 -7.89 -3.62 4.64
C LYS A 125 -7.52 -4.40 5.92
N PHE A 126 -6.97 -3.74 6.94
CA PHE A 126 -6.35 -4.44 8.08
C PHE A 126 -7.14 -4.38 9.38
N ASN A 127 -8.02 -3.39 9.55
CA ASN A 127 -8.63 -3.17 10.85
C ASN A 127 -10.12 -2.82 10.77
N LYS A 128 -10.94 -3.88 10.66
CA LYS A 128 -12.40 -3.79 10.60
C LYS A 128 -13.00 -3.01 11.77
N SER A 129 -12.39 -3.07 12.96
CA SER A 129 -12.84 -2.33 14.15
C SER A 129 -12.66 -0.81 14.02
N LYS A 130 -11.75 -0.36 13.14
CA LYS A 130 -11.44 1.05 12.88
C LYS A 130 -12.19 1.63 11.70
N LYS A 131 -13.31 1.02 11.30
CA LYS A 131 -14.20 1.49 10.22
C LYS A 131 -14.51 3.00 10.30
N ARG A 132 -14.83 3.51 11.49
CA ARG A 132 -15.12 4.94 11.71
C ARG A 132 -13.91 5.84 11.40
N GLN A 133 -12.70 5.40 11.72
CA GLN A 133 -11.47 6.13 11.40
C GLN A 133 -11.19 6.09 9.89
N ALA A 134 -11.40 4.95 9.23
CA ALA A 134 -11.28 4.87 7.77
C ALA A 134 -12.22 5.86 7.07
N ILE A 135 -13.50 5.91 7.49
CA ILE A 135 -14.48 6.89 6.99
C ILE A 135 -13.97 8.33 7.19
N TYR A 136 -13.44 8.64 8.37
CA TYR A 136 -12.89 9.96 8.66
C TYR A 136 -11.77 10.33 7.68
N TYR A 137 -10.79 9.45 7.47
CA TYR A 137 -9.67 9.72 6.59
C TYR A 137 -10.07 9.87 5.12
N PHE A 138 -10.98 9.03 4.60
CA PHE A 138 -11.48 9.22 3.24
C PHE A 138 -12.25 10.53 3.08
N LYS A 139 -13.08 10.91 4.07
CA LYS A 139 -13.77 12.20 4.05
C LYS A 139 -12.77 13.37 4.10
N MET A 140 -11.70 13.26 4.87
CA MET A 140 -10.64 14.28 4.92
C MET A 140 -9.92 14.40 3.58
N ALA A 141 -9.56 13.29 2.93
CA ALA A 141 -8.94 13.30 1.61
C ALA A 141 -9.86 13.95 0.55
N LEU A 142 -11.14 13.59 0.56
CA LEU A 142 -12.15 14.10 -0.36
C LEU A 142 -12.52 15.59 -0.16
N LYS A 143 -12.18 16.21 0.97
CA LYS A 143 -12.36 17.67 1.13
C LYS A 143 -11.57 18.46 0.10
N SER A 144 -10.39 17.98 -0.25
CA SER A 144 -9.47 18.66 -1.16
C SER A 144 -9.56 18.16 -2.59
N GLU A 145 -9.87 16.88 -2.80
CA GLU A 145 -10.13 16.32 -4.14
C GLU A 145 -11.50 15.62 -4.19
N PRO A 146 -12.60 16.39 -4.31
CA PRO A 146 -13.96 15.84 -4.21
C PRO A 146 -14.31 14.83 -5.29
N GLU A 147 -13.65 14.88 -6.45
CA GLU A 147 -13.95 14.03 -7.61
C GLU A 147 -13.11 12.75 -7.66
N ARG A 148 -12.26 12.51 -6.66
CA ARG A 148 -11.34 11.36 -6.67
C ARG A 148 -12.09 10.05 -6.46
N LYS A 149 -12.38 9.37 -7.57
CA LYS A 149 -13.12 8.10 -7.64
C LYS A 149 -12.55 7.01 -6.73
N GLU A 150 -11.24 6.96 -6.60
CA GLU A 150 -10.54 5.98 -5.76
C GLU A 150 -10.96 6.09 -4.27
N TRP A 151 -10.99 7.30 -3.72
CA TRP A 151 -11.35 7.51 -2.31
C TRP A 151 -12.84 7.40 -2.07
N HIS A 152 -13.68 7.74 -3.05
CA HIS A 152 -15.12 7.40 -3.00
C HIS A 152 -15.34 5.89 -2.92
N LYS A 153 -14.59 5.09 -3.68
CA LYS A 153 -14.63 3.63 -3.60
C LYS A 153 -14.21 3.16 -2.20
N GLY A 154 -13.10 3.69 -1.68
CA GLY A 154 -12.63 3.41 -0.32
C GLY A 154 -13.67 3.75 0.75
N LEU A 155 -14.30 4.93 0.65
CA LEU A 155 -15.36 5.39 1.54
C LEU A 155 -16.60 4.49 1.48
N ALA A 156 -17.05 4.11 0.29
CA ALA A 156 -18.19 3.22 0.11
C ALA A 156 -17.94 1.84 0.76
N ILE A 157 -16.74 1.28 0.57
CA ILE A 157 -16.31 0.05 1.24
C ILE A 157 -16.30 0.25 2.76
N ALA A 158 -15.70 1.34 3.23
CA ALA A 158 -15.64 1.69 4.64
C ALA A 158 -17.00 2.01 5.26
N MET A 159 -18.06 2.29 4.49
CA MET A 159 -19.42 2.53 5.00
C MET A 159 -20.30 1.28 4.95
N SER A 160 -20.01 0.34 4.04
CA SER A 160 -20.79 -0.90 3.89
C SER A 160 -20.90 -1.70 5.19
N LYS A 161 -22.11 -2.21 5.47
CA LYS A 161 -22.38 -3.07 6.63
C LYS A 161 -21.64 -4.40 6.52
N ASP A 162 -21.52 -4.93 5.31
CA ASP A 162 -20.91 -6.23 5.01
C ASP A 162 -19.61 -6.03 4.22
N LEU A 163 -18.52 -5.73 4.95
CA LEU A 163 -17.19 -5.59 4.37
C LEU A 163 -16.70 -6.89 3.69
N ASN A 164 -17.26 -8.04 4.10
CA ASN A 164 -16.89 -9.35 3.58
C ASN A 164 -17.35 -9.58 2.13
N ASP A 165 -18.45 -8.99 1.69
CA ASP A 165 -19.02 -9.27 0.37
C ASP A 165 -18.48 -8.33 -0.71
N LEU A 166 -18.19 -7.06 -0.38
CA LEU A 166 -17.75 -6.08 -1.38
C LEU A 166 -16.31 -6.25 -1.86
N MET A 167 -15.40 -6.76 -1.02
CA MET A 167 -14.04 -7.08 -1.46
C MET A 167 -14.00 -8.36 -2.33
N THR A 168 -15.02 -9.22 -2.20
CA THR A 168 -15.12 -10.49 -2.93
C THR A 168 -15.80 -10.32 -4.29
N VAL A 169 -16.67 -9.31 -4.46
CA VAL A 169 -17.60 -9.23 -5.61
C VAL A 169 -17.13 -8.35 -6.77
N ARG A 170 -16.15 -7.43 -6.63
CA ARG A 170 -15.87 -6.43 -7.69
C ARG A 170 -14.53 -6.43 -8.43
N LYS A 171 -13.67 -7.42 -8.22
CA LYS A 171 -12.71 -7.91 -9.23
C LYS A 171 -12.56 -9.41 -8.96
N GLY A 172 -12.83 -10.25 -9.93
CA GLY A 172 -12.83 -11.71 -9.74
C GLY A 172 -11.56 -12.19 -9.04
N ARG A 173 -11.75 -12.91 -7.92
CA ARG A 173 -10.76 -13.67 -7.16
C ARG A 173 -9.48 -12.91 -6.74
N LEU A 174 -9.48 -12.35 -5.53
CA LEU A 174 -8.60 -12.75 -4.42
C LEU A 174 -8.88 -11.86 -3.19
N TRP A 175 -8.50 -12.34 -2.01
CA TRP A 175 -8.67 -11.76 -0.66
C TRP A 175 -9.93 -12.21 0.11
N LEU A 176 -10.16 -13.52 0.17
CA LEU A 176 -10.90 -14.13 1.28
C LEU A 176 -9.93 -14.58 2.37
N GLY A 177 -9.69 -13.70 3.34
CA GLY A 177 -8.97 -14.02 4.57
C GLY A 177 -9.02 -12.85 5.56
N ASN A 178 -9.44 -13.13 6.79
CA ASN A 178 -9.31 -12.23 7.95
C ASN A 178 -7.87 -11.66 8.00
N PRO A 179 -7.65 -10.34 8.23
CA PRO A 179 -6.30 -9.75 8.24
C PRO A 179 -5.30 -10.45 9.19
N LEU A 180 -5.79 -10.99 10.33
CA LEU A 180 -4.97 -11.81 11.24
C LEU A 180 -4.71 -13.22 10.69
N SER A 181 -5.60 -13.75 9.87
CA SER A 181 -5.36 -15.01 9.13
C SER A 181 -4.49 -14.81 7.88
N CYS A 182 -4.42 -13.60 7.31
CA CYS A 182 -3.45 -13.25 6.26
C CYS A 182 -2.04 -13.12 6.83
N LEU A 183 -1.88 -12.61 8.06
CA LEU A 183 -0.59 -12.58 8.74
C LEU A 183 -0.07 -13.98 9.10
N ARG A 184 -0.94 -14.91 9.56
CA ARG A 184 -0.56 -16.32 9.74
C ARG A 184 -0.35 -17.08 8.41
N ARG A 185 -1.21 -16.88 7.41
CA ARG A 185 -1.03 -17.60 6.13
C ARG A 185 0.14 -17.11 5.29
N LEU A 186 0.62 -15.88 5.49
CA LEU A 186 1.85 -15.40 4.86
C LEU A 186 3.11 -15.95 5.55
N SER A 187 3.09 -16.17 6.88
CA SER A 187 4.18 -16.93 7.53
C SER A 187 4.18 -18.41 7.13
N ASP A 188 3.01 -18.98 6.85
CA ASP A 188 2.86 -20.40 6.49
C ASP A 188 3.07 -20.68 4.98
N MET A 189 3.23 -19.66 4.13
CA MET A 189 3.46 -19.79 2.68
C MET A 189 4.93 -19.58 2.23
N ILE A 190 5.85 -19.37 3.17
CA ILE A 190 7.29 -19.37 2.88
C ILE A 190 7.82 -20.79 3.13
N PRO A 191 8.35 -21.52 2.13
CA PRO A 191 9.01 -22.78 2.41
C PRO A 191 10.18 -22.51 3.35
N ILE A 192 10.13 -23.13 4.53
CA ILE A 192 11.27 -23.25 5.44
C ILE A 192 12.35 -23.98 4.65
N VAL A 193 13.27 -23.22 4.03
CA VAL A 193 14.58 -23.77 3.65
C VAL A 193 15.45 -23.59 4.89
N SER A 194 15.30 -24.54 5.82
CA SER A 194 16.18 -24.66 6.97
C SER A 194 17.57 -25.09 6.50
N LYS A 195 18.60 -24.38 6.95
CA LYS A 195 19.84 -25.01 7.37
C LYS A 195 19.95 -24.83 8.88
#